data_AF-A0A509CM81-F1
#
_entry.id   AF-A0A509CM81-F1
#
_cell.length_a   1.000
_cell.length_b   1.000
_cell.length_c   1.000
_cell.angle_alpha   90.00
_cell.angle_beta   90.00
_cell.angle_gamma   90.00
#
_symmetry.space_group_name_H-M   'P 1'
#
loop_
_entity.id
_entity.type
_entity.pdbx_description
1 polymer ?
#
loop_
_entity_poly.entity_id
_entity_poly.type
_entity_poly.pdbx_seq_one_letter_code
_entity_poly.pdbx_strand_id
1 'polypeptide(L)'
;MSLPQVIACVTANAADSLNLKTKGRLQPGLDADLTLFTLKRQPTVLVDAEHDSLQAEELLTPLAAIRAGKGYMTEQGSAEHAFNF
;
A
#
# COMPACT_ATOMS: atom_id res chain seq x y z
N MET A 1 -1.90 -0.09 -15.79
CA MET A 1 -0.59 -0.34 -15.16
C MET A 1 -0.61 -1.72 -14.50
N SER A 2 0.52 -2.41 -14.42
CA SER A 2 0.63 -3.65 -13.65
C SER A 2 0.76 -3.36 -12.14
N LEU A 3 0.48 -4.36 -11.29
CA LEU A 3 0.64 -4.21 -9.84
C LEU A 3 2.07 -3.79 -9.44
N PRO A 4 3.17 -4.38 -9.96
CA PRO A 4 4.51 -3.89 -9.66
C PRO A 4 4.75 -2.43 -10.04
N GLN A 5 4.17 -1.97 -11.16
CA GLN A 5 4.26 -0.56 -11.56
C GLN A 5 3.50 0.35 -10.58
N VAL A 6 2.30 -0.05 -10.13
CA VAL A 6 1.54 0.69 -9.10
C VAL A 6 2.37 0.81 -7.83
N ILE A 7 2.94 -0.30 -7.33
CA ILE A 7 3.76 -0.30 -6.10
C ILE A 7 4.99 0.60 -6.27
N ALA A 8 5.70 0.52 -7.40
CA ALA A 8 6.86 1.38 -7.66
C ALA A 8 6.49 2.87 -7.66
N CYS A 9 5.35 3.24 -8.27
CA CYS A 9 4.85 4.61 -8.29
C CYS A 9 4.60 5.18 -6.90
N VAL A 10 4.07 4.37 -5.97
CA VAL A 10 3.74 4.80 -4.60
C VAL A 10 4.84 4.53 -3.57
N THR A 11 6.00 3.99 -3.99
CA THR A 11 7.13 3.70 -3.09
C THR A 11 8.43 4.28 -3.64
N ALA A 12 9.17 3.51 -4.44
CA ALA A 12 10.47 3.85 -4.99
C ALA A 12 10.48 5.19 -5.74
N ASN A 13 9.54 5.39 -6.67
CA ASN A 13 9.51 6.58 -7.52
C ASN A 13 9.19 7.84 -6.70
N ALA A 14 8.29 7.73 -5.72
CA ALA A 14 7.97 8.81 -4.80
C ALA A 14 9.17 9.15 -3.90
N ALA A 15 9.86 8.13 -3.36
CA ALA A 15 11.06 8.32 -2.54
C ALA A 15 12.19 8.99 -3.33
N ASP A 16 12.43 8.56 -4.58
CA ASP A 16 13.43 9.17 -5.45
C ASP A 16 13.11 10.65 -5.72
N SER A 17 11.84 10.94 -6.04
CA SER A 17 11.37 12.31 -6.35
C SER A 17 11.45 13.27 -5.16
N LEU A 18 11.25 12.74 -3.95
CA LEU A 18 11.36 13.50 -2.69
C LEU A 18 12.77 13.43 -2.06
N ASN A 19 13.73 12.82 -2.75
CA ASN A 19 15.10 12.63 -2.28
C ASN A 19 15.20 11.89 -0.92
N LEU A 20 14.26 10.97 -0.64
CA LEU A 20 14.22 10.18 0.59
C LEU A 20 15.20 9.00 0.51
N LYS A 21 16.39 9.17 1.10
CA LYS A 21 17.49 8.19 1.00
C LYS A 21 17.26 6.87 1.73
N THR A 22 16.41 6.88 2.75
CA THR A 22 16.21 5.74 3.65
C THR A 22 14.84 5.07 3.50
N LYS A 23 14.04 5.43 2.49
CA LYS A 23 12.63 5.00 2.35
C LYS A 23 12.29 4.51 0.94
N GLY A 24 11.10 3.91 0.81
CA GLY A 24 10.52 3.52 -0.48
C GLY A 24 11.08 2.24 -1.10
N ARG A 25 12.01 1.55 -0.41
CA ARG A 25 12.62 0.30 -0.87
C ARG A 25 12.74 -0.67 0.30
N LEU A 26 12.59 -1.97 0.01
CA LEU A 26 12.80 -3.03 0.98
C LEU A 26 14.23 -3.58 0.86
N GLN A 27 15.17 -2.96 1.57
CA GLN A 27 16.60 -3.32 1.54
C GLN A 27 17.21 -3.17 2.95
N PRO A 28 18.21 -4.00 3.33
CA PRO A 28 18.94 -3.82 4.58
C PRO A 28 19.56 -2.43 4.70
N GLY A 29 19.51 -1.85 5.90
CA GLY A 29 20.06 -0.53 6.19
C GLY A 29 19.10 0.65 5.93
N LEU A 30 17.90 0.39 5.40
CA LEU A 30 16.84 1.39 5.27
C LEU A 30 15.91 1.39 6.50
N ASP A 31 15.07 2.43 6.60
CA ASP A 31 14.09 2.50 7.68
C ASP A 31 13.12 1.33 7.58
N ALA A 32 12.77 0.75 8.73
CA ALA A 32 11.79 -0.33 8.83
C ALA A 32 10.36 0.22 8.65
N ASP A 33 10.09 0.74 7.46
CA ASP A 33 8.80 1.27 7.02
C ASP A 33 8.21 0.32 5.98
N LEU A 34 7.13 -0.37 6.35
CA LEU A 34 6.44 -1.34 5.50
C LEU A 34 4.94 -1.10 5.50
N THR A 35 4.27 -1.44 4.39
CA THR A 35 2.81 -1.56 4.34
C THR A 35 2.48 -3.00 4.00
N LEU A 36 1.68 -3.65 4.84
CA LEU A 36 1.13 -4.97 4.60
C LEU A 36 -0.27 -4.79 4.03
N PHE A 37 -0.52 -5.35 2.86
CA PHE A 37 -1.80 -5.24 2.16
C PHE A 37 -2.17 -6.58 1.53
N THR A 38 -3.45 -6.73 1.22
CA THR A 38 -3.96 -7.83 0.40
C THR A 38 -4.54 -7.29 -0.90
N LEU A 39 -4.51 -8.11 -1.96
CA LEU A 39 -5.23 -7.85 -3.19
C LEU A 39 -6.56 -8.59 -3.12
N LYS A 40 -7.63 -7.84 -2.81
CA LYS A 40 -8.95 -8.40 -2.59
C LYS A 40 -9.74 -8.42 -3.90
N ARG A 41 -10.25 -9.58 -4.29
CA ARG A 41 -11.21 -9.70 -5.40
C ARG A 41 -12.57 -9.20 -4.93
N GLN A 42 -12.94 -8.01 -5.37
CA GLN A 42 -14.16 -7.33 -4.97
C GLN A 42 -14.57 -6.36 -6.08
N PRO A 43 -15.57 -6.72 -6.91
CA PRO A 43 -16.13 -5.83 -7.92
C PRO A 43 -16.52 -4.49 -7.32
N THR A 44 -15.93 -3.41 -7.83
CA THR A 44 -16.08 -2.07 -7.28
C THR A 44 -16.10 -1.04 -8.42
N VAL A 45 -17.06 -0.11 -8.37
CA VAL A 45 -17.09 1.03 -9.27
C VAL A 45 -16.21 2.13 -8.70
N LEU A 46 -15.17 2.51 -9.45
CA LEU A 46 -14.35 3.68 -9.16
C LEU A 46 -14.83 4.83 -10.03
N VAL A 47 -15.03 6.00 -9.43
CA VAL A 47 -15.45 7.22 -10.13
C VAL A 47 -14.37 8.27 -9.95
N ASP A 48 -13.92 8.88 -11.04
CA ASP A 48 -12.91 9.96 -11.00
C ASP A 48 -13.54 11.36 -10.84
N ALA A 49 -12.71 12.40 -10.92
CA ALA A 49 -13.15 13.78 -10.71
C ALA A 49 -14.00 14.32 -11.88
N GLU A 50 -13.88 13.71 -13.05
CA GLU A 50 -14.59 13.99 -14.28
C GLU A 50 -15.94 13.24 -14.36
N HIS A 51 -16.25 12.42 -13.34
CA HIS A 51 -17.42 11.53 -13.24
C HIS A 51 -17.37 10.33 -14.19
N ASP A 52 -16.21 10.03 -14.77
CA ASP A 52 -16.03 8.81 -15.52
C ASP A 52 -15.91 7.62 -14.56
N SER A 53 -16.52 6.50 -14.95
CA SER A 53 -16.64 5.31 -14.12
C SER A 53 -15.82 4.15 -14.68
N LEU A 54 -15.10 3.46 -13.80
CA LEU A 54 -14.35 2.25 -14.11
C LEU A 54 -14.81 1.10 -13.22
N GLN A 55 -15.08 -0.06 -13.83
CA GLN A 55 -15.31 -1.31 -13.10
C GLN A 55 -13.95 -1.94 -12.76
N ALA A 56 -13.65 -2.06 -11.46
CA ALA A 56 -12.47 -2.75 -10.95
C ALA A 56 -12.86 -4.09 -10.34
N GLU A 57 -12.08 -5.13 -10.64
CA GLU A 57 -12.28 -6.48 -10.09
C GLU A 57 -11.48 -6.73 -8.80
N GLU A 58 -10.41 -5.95 -8.60
CA GLU A 58 -9.47 -6.13 -7.49
C GLU A 58 -9.16 -4.79 -6.80
N LEU A 59 -9.05 -4.85 -5.47
CA LEU A 59 -8.72 -3.71 -4.62
C LEU A 59 -7.46 -3.99 -3.80
N LEU A 60 -6.54 -3.03 -3.79
CA LEU A 60 -5.43 -3.01 -2.84
C LEU A 60 -5.94 -2.55 -1.47
N THR A 61 -5.98 -3.48 -0.52
CA THR A 61 -6.56 -3.24 0.80
C THR A 61 -5.46 -3.28 1.87
N PRO A 62 -5.12 -2.15 2.51
CA PRO A 62 -4.09 -2.11 3.55
C PRO A 62 -4.59 -2.78 4.84
N LEU A 63 -3.75 -3.64 5.42
CA LEU A 63 -4.04 -4.40 6.64
C LEU A 63 -3.23 -3.87 7.83
N ALA A 64 -1.99 -3.46 7.58
CA ALA A 64 -1.13 -2.88 8.61
C ALA A 64 -0.04 -2.00 7.98
N ALA A 65 0.53 -1.12 8.80
CA ALA A 65 1.76 -0.41 8.51
C ALA A 65 2.78 -0.70 9.61
N ILE A 66 4.04 -0.90 9.25
CA ILE A 66 5.17 -0.82 10.16
C ILE A 66 5.83 0.54 9.90
N ARG A 67 6.04 1.34 10.94
CA ARG A 67 6.73 2.62 10.86
C ARG A 67 7.85 2.64 11.87
N ALA A 68 9.09 2.80 11.40
CA ALA A 68 10.30 2.70 12.21
C ALA A 68 10.30 1.44 13.11
N GLY A 69 9.88 0.30 12.57
CA GLY A 69 9.83 -0.98 13.28
C GLY A 69 8.63 -1.17 14.21
N LYS A 70 7.77 -0.16 14.40
CA LYS A 70 6.55 -0.28 15.19
C LYS A 70 5.35 -0.59 14.29
N GLY A 71 4.60 -1.65 14.62
CA GLY A 71 3.38 -2.04 13.91
C GLY A 71 2.16 -1.20 14.28
N TYR A 72 1.29 -0.97 13.28
CA TYR A 72 0.01 -0.30 13.38
C TYR A 72 -1.00 -1.03 12.49
N MET A 73 -2.09 -1.52 13.08
CA MET A 73 -3.16 -2.18 12.33
C MET A 73 -4.09 -1.14 11.71
N THR A 74 -4.62 -1.43 10.52
CA THR A 74 -5.78 -0.72 10.00
C THR A 74 -7.06 -1.26 10.65
N GLU A 75 -8.20 -0.56 10.49
CA GLU A 75 -9.50 -1.09 10.90
C GLU A 75 -9.79 -2.44 10.22
N GLN A 76 -9.50 -2.54 8.91
CA GLN A 76 -9.67 -3.78 8.16
C GLN A 76 -8.79 -4.91 8.72
N GLY A 77 -7.48 -4.65 8.91
CA GLY A 77 -6.59 -5.68 9.44
C GLY A 77 -7.00 -6.14 10.84
N SER A 78 -7.51 -5.22 11.67
CA SER A 78 -8.00 -5.55 13.01
C SER A 78 -9.25 -6.42 12.95
N ALA A 79 -10.21 -6.07 12.09
CA ALA A 79 -11.45 -6.81 11.89
C ALA A 79 -11.20 -8.23 11.35
N GLU A 80 -10.14 -8.41 10.56
CA GLU A 80 -9.74 -9.71 10.00
C GLU A 80 -8.78 -10.51 10.90
N HIS A 81 -8.39 -9.97 12.06
CA HIS A 81 -7.35 -10.56 12.92
C HIS A 81 -6.06 -10.89 12.14
N ALA A 82 -5.69 -10.04 11.19
CA ALA A 82 -4.65 -10.35 10.20
C ALA A 82 -3.25 -10.55 10.82
N PHE A 83 -2.95 -9.88 11.95
CA PHE A 83 -1.66 -9.94 12.64
C PHE A 83 -1.84 -9.85 14.17
N ASN A 84 -0.79 -10.23 14.92
CA ASN A 84 -0.79 -10.31 16.39
C ASN A 84 0.43 -9.62 17.04
N PHE A 85 0.88 -8.49 16.48
CA PHE A 85 2.00 -7.71 17.02
C PHE A 85 1.59 -6.72 18.11
#